data_AF-A0A2V9BF84-F1
#
_entry.id   AF-A0A2V9BF84-F1
#
_cell.length_a   1.000
_cell.length_b   1.000
_cell.length_c   1.000
_cell.angle_alpha   90.00
_cell.angle_beta   90.00
_cell.angle_gamma   90.00
#
_symmetry.space_group_name_H-M   'P 1'
#
loop_
_entity.id
_entity.type
_entity.pdbx_description
1 polymer ?
#
loop_
_entity_poly.entity_id
_entity_poly.type
_entity_poly.pdbx_seq_one_letter_code
_entity_poly.pdbx_strand_id
1 'polypeptide(L)'
;MQDLKQRTIRGSFAKLCAQGANFFLRVGSVMILARILDPKDFGLVGMVTAVTGVLSLFRDFGLSTATVQRDNITDEQISTLFWINLSVGALLAIFSLAIAPVVAAFYHEPRLFAVT
;
A
#
# COMPACT_ATOMS: atom_id res chain seq x y z
N MET A 1 22.80 -8.97 -28.20
CA MET A 1 21.42 -9.52 -28.05
C MET A 1 21.26 -10.53 -26.91
N GLN A 2 22.24 -11.41 -26.64
CA GLN A 2 22.13 -12.41 -25.55
C GLN A 2 22.12 -11.80 -24.13
N ASP A 3 22.84 -10.71 -23.89
CA ASP A 3 22.91 -10.02 -22.58
C ASP A 3 21.55 -9.38 -22.17
N LEU A 4 20.84 -8.74 -23.12
CA LEU A 4 19.50 -8.18 -22.86
C LEU A 4 18.49 -9.26 -22.47
N LYS A 5 18.48 -10.40 -23.21
CA LYS A 5 17.57 -11.52 -22.92
C LYS A 5 17.81 -12.08 -21.52
N GLN A 6 19.07 -12.21 -21.10
CA GLN A 6 19.42 -12.73 -19.78
C GLN A 6 19.09 -11.74 -18.64
N ARG A 7 19.30 -10.44 -18.85
CA ARG A 7 18.94 -9.38 -17.88
C ARG A 7 17.42 -9.24 -17.72
N THR A 8 16.67 -9.25 -18.81
CA THR A 8 15.19 -9.21 -18.77
C THR A 8 14.61 -10.46 -18.10
N ILE A 9 15.17 -11.64 -18.37
CA ILE A 9 14.72 -12.89 -17.73
C ILE A 9 15.03 -12.87 -16.23
N ARG A 10 16.22 -12.46 -15.78
CA ARG A 10 16.54 -12.34 -14.34
C ARG A 10 15.66 -11.31 -13.64
N GLY A 11 15.45 -10.14 -14.24
CA GLY A 11 14.59 -9.09 -13.67
C GLY A 11 13.13 -9.52 -13.58
N SER A 12 12.62 -10.15 -14.64
CA SER A 12 11.24 -10.67 -14.67
C SER A 12 11.06 -11.82 -13.68
N PHE A 13 12.03 -12.75 -13.62
CA PHE A 13 12.00 -13.85 -12.65
C PHE A 13 12.06 -13.33 -11.21
N ALA A 14 12.91 -12.34 -10.92
CA ALA A 14 12.96 -11.70 -9.60
C ALA A 14 11.63 -11.01 -9.25
N LYS A 15 10.99 -10.31 -10.19
CA LYS A 15 9.67 -9.68 -9.97
C LYS A 15 8.58 -10.73 -9.74
N LEU A 16 8.57 -11.82 -10.50
CA LEU A 16 7.63 -12.92 -10.33
C LEU A 16 7.80 -13.63 -8.98
N CYS A 17 9.05 -13.95 -8.59
CA CYS A 17 9.34 -14.52 -7.28
C CYS A 17 8.92 -13.57 -6.16
N ALA A 18 9.23 -12.28 -6.25
CA ALA A 18 8.82 -11.29 -5.26
C ALA A 18 7.30 -11.15 -5.18
N GLN A 19 6.59 -11.17 -6.31
CA GLN A 19 5.14 -11.08 -6.35
C GLN A 19 4.48 -12.35 -5.79
N GLY A 20 5.01 -13.53 -6.14
CA GLY A 20 4.57 -14.81 -5.58
C GLY A 20 4.78 -14.85 -4.06
N ALA A 21 5.97 -14.46 -3.58
CA ALA A 21 6.25 -14.38 -2.15
C ALA A 21 5.29 -13.42 -1.44
N ASN A 22 5.06 -12.23 -1.97
CA ASN A 22 4.08 -11.29 -1.41
C ASN A 22 2.66 -11.86 -1.38
N PHE A 23 2.25 -12.60 -2.43
CA PHE A 23 0.94 -13.25 -2.45
C PHE A 23 0.82 -14.31 -1.36
N PHE A 24 1.80 -15.20 -1.22
CA PHE A 24 1.80 -16.23 -0.18
C PHE A 24 1.85 -15.62 1.22
N LEU A 25 2.66 -14.57 1.42
CA LEU A 25 2.70 -13.84 2.68
C LEU A 25 1.34 -13.22 3.00
N ARG A 26 0.71 -12.54 2.04
CA ARG A 26 -0.60 -11.89 2.23
C ARG A 26 -1.68 -12.91 2.57
N VAL A 27 -1.76 -14.00 1.81
CA VAL A 27 -2.75 -15.08 2.05
C VAL A 27 -2.48 -15.76 3.39
N GLY A 28 -1.22 -16.05 3.70
CA GLY A 28 -0.80 -16.60 4.99
C GLY A 28 -1.19 -15.70 6.16
N SER A 29 -0.89 -14.40 6.07
CA SER A 29 -1.28 -13.42 7.08
C SER A 29 -2.80 -13.38 7.29
N VAL A 30 -3.59 -13.36 6.21
CA VAL A 30 -5.07 -13.36 6.33
C VAL A 30 -5.57 -14.66 6.98
N MET A 31 -5.03 -15.82 6.63
CA MET A 31 -5.41 -17.10 7.26
C MET A 31 -5.06 -17.13 8.75
N ILE A 32 -3.89 -16.61 9.13
CA ILE A 32 -3.47 -16.51 10.53
C ILE A 32 -4.39 -15.54 11.29
N LEU A 33 -4.65 -14.35 10.73
CA LEU A 33 -5.54 -13.37 11.34
C LEU A 33 -6.95 -13.93 11.51
N ALA A 34 -7.49 -14.62 10.51
CA ALA A 34 -8.82 -15.24 10.59
C ALA A 34 -8.92 -16.34 11.67
N ARG A 35 -7.79 -16.91 12.09
CA ARG A 35 -7.75 -17.92 13.16
C ARG A 35 -7.54 -17.30 14.55
N ILE A 36 -6.81 -16.19 14.63
CA ILE A 36 -6.47 -15.54 15.91
C ILE A 36 -7.52 -14.50 16.32
N LEU A 37 -8.09 -13.75 15.38
CA LEU A 37 -9.08 -12.72 15.67
C LEU A 37 -10.48 -13.33 15.81
N ASP A 38 -11.26 -12.75 16.74
CA ASP A 38 -12.69 -12.98 16.76
C ASP A 38 -13.34 -12.48 15.46
N PRO A 39 -14.44 -13.12 14.99
CA PRO A 39 -15.12 -12.73 13.75
C PRO A 39 -15.52 -11.24 13.71
N LYS A 40 -15.83 -10.65 14.87
CA LYS A 40 -16.16 -9.23 15.00
C LYS A 40 -14.97 -8.33 14.71
N ASP A 41 -13.78 -8.70 15.16
CA ASP A 41 -12.55 -7.93 14.95
C ASP A 41 -12.06 -8.07 13.52
N PHE A 42 -12.23 -9.24 12.93
CA PHE A 42 -11.93 -9.46 11.52
C PHE A 42 -12.82 -8.59 10.61
N GLY A 43 -14.09 -8.38 11.00
CA GLY A 43 -14.99 -7.44 10.33
C GLY A 43 -14.47 -6.01 10.34
N LEU A 44 -13.95 -5.52 11.47
CA LEU A 44 -13.36 -4.18 11.58
C LEU A 44 -12.17 -4.00 10.64
N VAL A 45 -11.28 -4.99 10.56
CA VAL A 45 -10.14 -4.97 9.63
C VAL A 45 -10.62 -4.84 8.19
N GLY A 46 -11.67 -5.58 7.82
CA GLY A 46 -12.28 -5.48 6.49
C GLY A 46 -12.81 -4.08 6.17
N MET A 47 -13.55 -3.47 7.09
CA MET A 47 -14.11 -2.11 6.93
C MET A 47 -13.00 -1.06 6.77
N VAL A 48 -12.00 -1.08 7.65
CA VAL A 48 -10.86 -0.15 7.57
C VAL A 48 -10.07 -0.38 6.28
N THR A 49 -9.87 -1.64 5.88
CA THR A 49 -9.17 -1.98 4.62
C THR A 49 -9.92 -1.47 3.40
N ALA A 50 -11.26 -1.49 3.39
CA ALA A 50 -12.04 -0.95 2.28
C ALA A 50 -11.83 0.56 2.14
N VAL A 51 -11.89 1.31 3.25
CA VAL A 51 -11.69 2.77 3.26
C VAL A 51 -10.25 3.15 2.93
N THR A 52 -9.28 2.58 3.65
CA THR A 52 -7.84 2.85 3.44
C THR A 52 -7.33 2.32 2.11
N GLY A 53 -7.97 1.30 1.55
CA GLY A 53 -7.69 0.79 0.21
C GLY A 53 -7.87 1.86 -0.87
N VAL A 54 -8.89 2.70 -0.75
CA VAL A 54 -9.07 3.85 -1.66
C VAL A 54 -7.94 4.86 -1.49
N LEU A 55 -7.58 5.20 -0.25
CA LEU A 55 -6.46 6.11 0.04
C LEU A 55 -5.13 5.59 -0.50
N SER A 56 -4.93 4.27 -0.48
CA SER A 56 -3.70 3.64 -0.98
C SER A 56 -3.45 3.89 -2.46
N LEU A 57 -4.50 4.10 -3.26
CA LEU A 57 -4.38 4.43 -4.68
C LEU A 57 -3.71 5.80 -4.91
N PHE A 58 -3.85 6.72 -3.95
CA PHE A 58 -3.29 8.06 -4.02
C PHE A 58 -1.89 8.15 -3.41
N ARG A 59 -1.42 7.11 -2.73
CA ARG A 59 -0.19 7.18 -1.90
C ARG A 59 1.05 7.58 -2.70
N ASP A 60 1.26 6.99 -3.87
CA ASP A 60 2.49 7.18 -4.64
C ASP A 60 2.25 7.94 -5.96
N PHE A 61 1.00 8.33 -6.28
CA PHE A 61 0.56 9.05 -7.48
C PHE A 61 1.23 8.64 -8.82
N GLY A 62 1.74 7.41 -8.93
CA GLY A 62 2.52 6.94 -10.08
C GLY A 62 3.93 7.55 -10.20
N LEU A 63 4.38 8.39 -9.24
CA LEU A 63 5.71 9.00 -9.26
C LEU A 63 6.81 7.95 -9.23
N SER A 64 6.62 6.87 -8.48
CA SER A 64 7.58 5.76 -8.41
C SER A 64 7.76 5.09 -9.79
N THR A 65 6.67 4.93 -10.56
CA THR A 65 6.71 4.39 -11.92
C THR A 65 7.35 5.38 -12.90
N ALA A 66 7.02 6.66 -12.82
CA ALA A 66 7.62 7.71 -13.65
C ALA A 66 9.13 7.87 -13.41
N THR A 67 9.57 7.67 -12.16
CA THR A 67 10.97 7.68 -11.74
C THR A 67 11.75 6.56 -12.43
N VAL A 68 11.20 5.33 -12.43
CA VAL A 68 11.85 4.17 -13.05
C VAL A 68 11.89 4.26 -14.57
N GLN A 69 10.98 5.00 -15.20
CA GLN A 69 10.96 5.21 -16.65
C GLN A 69 11.92 6.31 -17.13
N ARG A 70 12.51 7.10 -16.22
CA ARG A 70 13.44 8.18 -16.58
C ARG A 70 14.86 7.64 -16.69
N ASP A 71 15.53 7.92 -17.81
CA ASP A 71 16.90 7.47 -18.05
C ASP A 71 17.94 8.13 -17.12
N ASN A 72 17.73 9.41 -16.77
CA ASN A 72 18.60 10.15 -15.88
C ASN A 72 17.79 10.88 -14.81
N ILE A 73 18.15 10.64 -13.55
CA ILE A 73 17.60 11.32 -12.39
C ILE A 73 18.76 11.84 -11.54
N THR A 74 18.63 13.08 -11.10
CA THR A 74 19.60 13.72 -10.19
C THR A 74 19.27 13.39 -8.74
N ASP A 75 20.26 13.42 -7.85
CA ASP A 75 20.05 13.21 -6.41
C ASP A 75 19.05 14.21 -5.81
N GLU A 76 19.06 15.45 -6.30
CA GLU A 76 18.10 16.47 -5.90
C GLU A 76 16.66 16.08 -6.29
N GLN A 77 16.45 15.50 -7.46
CA GLN A 77 15.14 14.98 -7.88
C GLN A 77 14.70 13.80 -7.02
N ILE A 78 15.60 12.87 -6.66
CA ILE A 78 15.27 11.75 -5.74
C ILE A 78 14.83 12.30 -4.38
N SER A 79 15.59 13.24 -3.82
CA SER A 79 15.25 13.88 -2.54
C SER A 79 13.90 14.59 -2.62
N THR A 80 13.64 15.34 -3.69
CA THR A 80 12.35 16.01 -3.93
C THR A 80 11.21 15.00 -3.99
N LEU A 81 11.37 13.90 -4.73
CA LEU A 81 10.36 12.84 -4.84
C LEU A 81 10.09 12.16 -3.49
N PHE A 82 11.12 11.97 -2.68
CA PHE A 82 10.97 11.46 -1.32
C PHE A 82 10.13 12.40 -0.46
N TRP A 83 10.45 13.70 -0.44
CA TRP A 83 9.69 14.69 0.33
C TRP A 83 8.26 14.85 -0.14
N ILE A 84 7.99 14.74 -1.45
CA ILE A 84 6.63 14.73 -2.00
C ILE A 84 5.85 13.51 -1.49
N ASN A 85 6.41 12.30 -1.62
CA ASN A 85 5.72 11.08 -1.14
C ASN A 85 5.49 11.12 0.37
N LEU A 86 6.45 11.64 1.14
CA LEU A 86 6.30 11.81 2.58
C LEU A 86 5.18 12.80 2.91
N SER A 87 5.10 13.93 2.20
CA SER A 87 4.07 14.94 2.40
C SER A 87 2.68 14.42 2.02
N VAL A 88 2.57 13.72 0.88
CA VAL A 88 1.32 13.06 0.46
C VAL A 88 0.91 12.01 1.48
N GLY A 89 1.82 11.16 1.93
CA GLY A 89 1.54 10.16 2.97
C GLY A 89 1.05 10.79 4.27
N ALA A 90 1.68 11.88 4.72
CA ALA A 90 1.25 12.62 5.90
C ALA A 90 -0.14 13.25 5.72
N LEU A 91 -0.42 13.84 4.55
CA LEU A 91 -1.74 14.39 4.23
C LEU A 91 -2.83 13.32 4.20
N LEU A 92 -2.56 12.16 3.58
CA LEU A 92 -3.49 11.03 3.56
C LEU A 92 -3.74 10.46 4.96
N ALA A 93 -2.72 10.43 5.82
CA ALA A 93 -2.86 10.00 7.21
C ALA A 93 -3.74 10.98 8.01
N ILE A 94 -3.50 12.28 7.90
CA ILE A 94 -4.34 13.32 8.53
C ILE A 94 -5.78 13.24 8.00
N PHE A 95 -5.93 13.03 6.69
CA PHE A 95 -7.25 12.85 6.08
C PHE A 95 -7.96 11.61 6.62
N SER A 96 -7.26 10.47 6.79
CA SER A 96 -7.81 9.26 7.42
C SER A 96 -8.37 9.54 8.82
N LEU A 97 -7.58 10.24 9.66
CA LEU A 97 -8.00 10.64 11.00
C LEU A 97 -9.22 11.58 10.97
N ALA A 98 -9.28 12.50 10.01
CA ALA A 98 -10.40 13.42 9.86
C ALA A 98 -11.70 12.72 9.40
N ILE A 99 -11.61 11.66 8.60
CA ILE A 99 -12.77 10.87 8.14
C ILE A 99 -13.18 9.76 9.11
N ALA A 100 -12.33 9.38 10.07
CA ALA A 100 -12.61 8.37 11.09
C ALA A 100 -14.01 8.48 11.75
N PRO A 101 -14.50 9.66 12.19
CA PRO A 101 -15.85 9.79 12.76
C PRO A 101 -16.95 9.52 11.72
N VAL A 102 -16.74 9.91 10.46
CA VAL A 102 -17.69 9.66 9.36
C VAL A 102 -17.76 8.17 9.05
N VAL A 103 -16.61 7.49 9.03
CA VAL A 103 -16.50 6.04 8.81
C VAL A 103 -17.20 5.27 9.94
N ALA A 104 -16.94 5.65 11.20
CA ALA A 104 -17.58 5.05 12.37
C ALA A 104 -19.11 5.22 12.34
N ALA A 105 -19.60 6.39 11.92
CA ALA A 105 -21.03 6.65 11.77
C ALA A 105 -21.65 5.85 10.60
N PHE A 106 -20.96 5.77 9.46
CA PHE A 106 -21.44 5.04 8.27
C PHE A 106 -21.65 3.55 8.55
N TYR A 107 -20.67 2.91 9.20
CA TYR A 107 -20.74 1.49 9.56
C TYR A 107 -21.48 1.22 10.87
N HIS A 108 -21.93 2.26 11.59
CA HIS A 108 -22.55 2.16 12.91
C HIS A 108 -21.67 1.40 13.94
N GLU A 109 -20.34 1.52 13.80
CA GLU A 109 -19.36 0.81 14.62
C GLU A 109 -18.37 1.80 15.27
N PRO A 110 -18.55 2.16 16.56
CA PRO A 110 -17.74 3.19 17.21
C PRO A 110 -16.27 2.78 17.36
N ARG A 111 -15.97 1.48 17.35
CA ARG A 111 -14.60 0.95 17.41
C ARG A 111 -13.75 1.40 16.22
N LEU A 112 -14.37 1.74 15.09
CA LEU A 112 -13.66 2.23 13.90
C LEU A 112 -12.99 3.59 14.13
N PHE A 113 -13.50 4.42 15.04
CA PHE A 113 -12.88 5.72 15.35
C PHE A 113 -11.44 5.58 15.85
N ALA A 114 -11.13 4.54 16.62
CA ALA A 114 -9.80 4.33 17.18
C ALA A 114 -8.84 3.57 16.23
N VAL A 115 -9.37 2.96 15.16
CA VAL A 115 -8.63 2.07 14.26
C VAL A 115 -8.43 2.67 12.85
N THR A 116 -9.16 3.74 12.52
CA THR A 116 -9.09 4.46 11.23
C THR A 116 -8.20 5.69 11.33
#